data_AF-A0A3M7D777-F1
#
_entry.id   AF-A0A3M7D777-F1
#
_cell.length_a   1.000
_cell.length_b   1.000
_cell.length_c   1.000
_cell.angle_alpha   90.00
_cell.angle_beta   90.00
_cell.angle_gamma   90.00
#
_symmetry.space_group_name_H-M   'P 1'
#
loop_
_entity.id
_entity.type
_entity.pdbx_description
1 polymer ?
#
loop_
_entity_poly.entity_id
_entity_poly.type
_entity_poly.pdbx_seq_one_letter_code
_entity_poly.pdbx_strand_id
1 'polypeptide(L)'
;MTSNSAARAVPSIGEPSVHFQQPSPSHSPLSSADSSAVVSEDDGPRLHTRPKLGSRKSSGSMIVSREQATTVVESDIEEGDVRTMSPRRNSAEVDKLEEQARKDLIEQAKVLQTSLQAIVDRVEEVKSEHEKLEGGNKFLQSYIGELMQTSKITSSAPSKKGKGRSK
;
A
#
# COMPACT_ATOMS: atom_id res chain seq x y z
N MET A 1 -34.56 -31.28 -18.80
CA MET A 1 -34.69 -30.83 -17.39
C MET A 1 -33.81 -31.75 -16.57
N THR A 2 -32.72 -31.39 -15.90
CA THR A 2 -32.10 -30.12 -15.51
C THR A 2 -30.60 -30.41 -15.31
N SER A 3 -29.77 -29.48 -15.73
CA SER A 3 -28.33 -29.38 -15.45
C SER A 3 -28.08 -29.14 -13.96
N ASN A 4 -27.00 -29.71 -13.40
CA ASN A 4 -26.47 -29.27 -12.12
C ASN A 4 -24.96 -29.04 -12.24
N SER A 5 -24.61 -27.76 -12.41
CA SER A 5 -23.25 -27.24 -12.45
C SER A 5 -22.82 -26.96 -11.00
N ALA A 6 -21.85 -27.71 -10.50
CA ALA A 6 -21.26 -27.47 -9.19
C ALA A 6 -20.31 -26.25 -9.28
N ALA A 7 -20.86 -25.06 -9.06
CA ALA A 7 -20.08 -23.84 -8.88
C ALA A 7 -19.31 -23.93 -7.54
N ARG A 8 -17.99 -24.08 -7.63
CA ARG A 8 -17.08 -24.02 -6.50
C ARG A 8 -17.03 -22.57 -6.00
N ALA A 9 -17.61 -22.32 -4.82
CA ALA A 9 -17.57 -21.03 -4.16
C ALA A 9 -16.12 -20.67 -3.77
N VAL A 10 -15.71 -19.47 -4.18
CA VAL A 10 -14.45 -18.84 -3.75
C VAL A 10 -14.62 -18.29 -2.32
N PRO A 11 -13.67 -18.51 -1.39
CA PRO A 11 -13.68 -17.82 -0.12
C PRO A 11 -13.27 -16.35 -0.32
N SER A 12 -14.20 -15.44 -0.03
CA SER A 12 -13.95 -14.00 0.04
C SER A 12 -13.05 -13.72 1.26
N ILE A 13 -11.78 -13.42 0.99
CA ILE A 13 -10.81 -12.93 1.96
C ILE A 13 -11.10 -11.44 2.20
N GLY A 14 -11.28 -11.08 3.47
CA GLY A 14 -11.69 -9.75 3.91
C GLY A 14 -10.77 -8.63 3.45
N GLU A 15 -11.39 -7.55 2.99
CA GLU A 15 -10.76 -6.26 2.75
C GLU A 15 -10.30 -5.62 4.07
N PRO A 16 -9.08 -5.08 4.16
CA PRO A 16 -8.79 -4.03 5.13
C PRO A 16 -9.44 -2.73 4.61
N SER A 17 -10.57 -2.35 5.21
CA SER A 17 -11.21 -1.06 4.97
C SER A 17 -10.27 0.07 5.43
N VAL A 18 -9.61 0.73 4.49
CA VAL A 18 -8.93 2.00 4.74
C VAL A 18 -9.97 3.12 4.74
N HIS A 19 -10.37 3.53 5.95
CA HIS A 19 -11.26 4.66 6.18
C HIS A 19 -10.56 5.98 5.81
N PHE A 20 -10.66 6.39 4.54
CA PHE A 20 -10.34 7.74 4.10
C PHE A 20 -11.51 8.65 4.48
N GLN A 21 -11.39 9.32 5.63
CA GLN A 21 -12.36 10.32 6.07
C GLN A 21 -12.04 11.68 5.43
N GLN A 22 -12.84 12.05 4.43
CA GLN A 22 -12.89 13.37 3.82
C GLN A 22 -13.56 14.37 4.81
N PRO A 23 -12.96 15.53 5.15
CA PRO A 23 -13.64 16.55 5.93
C PRO A 23 -14.41 17.52 5.02
N SER A 24 -15.73 17.58 5.18
CA SER A 24 -16.63 18.61 4.65
C SER A 24 -16.54 19.91 5.48
N PRO A 25 -16.78 21.09 4.89
CA PRO A 25 -16.70 22.36 5.60
C PRO A 25 -18.04 22.68 6.26
N SER A 26 -18.09 22.76 7.59
CA SER A 26 -19.21 23.38 8.30
C SER A 26 -18.74 24.58 9.10
N HIS A 27 -19.30 25.73 8.73
CA HIS A 27 -19.11 27.04 9.32
C HIS A 27 -19.38 27.05 10.83
N SER A 28 -18.57 27.80 11.58
CA SER A 28 -18.97 28.39 12.86
C SER A 28 -18.24 29.73 13.06
N PRO A 29 -18.92 30.72 13.65
CA PRO A 29 -18.63 32.12 13.43
C PRO A 29 -17.54 32.66 14.36
N LEU A 30 -16.89 33.71 13.87
CA LEU A 30 -16.07 34.63 14.66
C LEU A 30 -16.96 35.32 15.70
N SER A 31 -16.58 35.31 16.98
CA SER A 31 -16.98 36.34 17.93
C SER A 31 -15.94 36.47 19.02
N SER A 32 -15.29 37.62 19.02
CA SER A 32 -14.37 38.10 20.03
C SER A 32 -15.13 38.70 21.22
N ALA A 33 -14.59 38.45 22.41
CA ALA A 33 -14.62 39.25 23.64
C ALA A 33 -15.98 39.74 24.20
N ASP A 34 -16.32 39.27 25.41
CA ASP A 34 -16.42 40.19 26.56
C ASP A 34 -16.15 39.46 27.88
N SER A 35 -15.52 40.16 28.82
CA SER A 35 -15.20 39.68 30.16
C SER A 35 -16.39 39.86 31.09
N SER A 36 -16.73 38.87 31.91
CA SER A 36 -17.39 39.15 33.19
C SER A 36 -16.93 38.17 34.26
N ALA A 37 -16.37 38.73 35.33
CA ALA A 37 -16.03 38.03 36.54
C ALA A 37 -17.34 37.68 37.28
N VAL A 38 -17.54 36.40 37.58
CA VAL A 38 -18.48 35.96 38.61
C VAL A 38 -17.72 35.16 39.65
N VAL A 39 -17.65 35.74 40.84
CA VAL A 39 -17.13 35.12 42.06
C VAL A 39 -18.19 34.08 42.46
N SER A 40 -17.82 32.80 42.50
CA SER A 40 -18.64 31.76 43.15
C SER A 40 -17.93 31.28 44.40
N GLU A 41 -18.64 31.46 45.50
CA GLU A 41 -18.30 31.11 46.86
C GLU A 41 -18.38 29.57 47.02
N ASP A 42 -17.37 29.02 47.69
CA ASP A 42 -17.43 27.86 48.59
C ASP A 42 -18.01 26.51 48.08
N ASP A 43 -17.12 25.64 47.59
CA ASP A 43 -16.88 24.28 48.12
C ASP A 43 -15.99 23.49 47.13
N GLY A 44 -14.68 23.45 47.40
CA GLY A 44 -13.70 22.78 46.56
C GLY A 44 -13.04 21.61 47.30
N PRO A 45 -12.82 20.43 46.66
CA PRO A 45 -12.03 19.37 47.27
C PRO A 45 -10.63 19.92 47.54
N ARG A 46 -10.15 19.75 48.77
CA ARG A 46 -8.83 20.24 49.22
C ARG A 46 -7.71 19.59 48.42
N LEU A 47 -7.40 20.16 47.26
CA LEU A 47 -6.20 19.88 46.50
C LEU A 47 -5.03 20.33 47.37
N HIS A 48 -4.20 19.38 47.82
CA HIS A 48 -2.94 19.70 48.46
C HIS A 48 -2.16 20.66 47.56
N THR A 49 -2.07 21.93 47.97
CA THR A 49 -1.41 22.98 47.22
C THR A 49 0.06 22.62 47.08
N ARG A 50 0.50 22.37 45.84
CA ARG A 50 1.92 22.18 45.51
C ARG A 50 2.70 23.35 46.11
N PRO A 51 3.81 23.11 46.84
CA PRO A 51 4.65 24.19 47.36
C PRO A 51 5.00 25.18 46.24
N LYS A 52 4.82 26.48 46.48
CA LYS A 52 5.14 27.51 45.50
C LYS A 52 6.63 27.39 45.17
N LEU A 53 6.95 26.91 43.96
CA LEU A 53 8.31 27.01 43.44
C LEU A 53 8.62 28.51 43.35
N GLY A 54 9.60 28.96 44.14
CA GLY A 54 10.10 30.33 44.06
C GLY A 54 10.48 30.69 42.63
N SER A 55 10.39 31.97 42.28
CA SER A 55 10.70 32.48 40.94
C SER A 55 12.15 32.15 40.57
N ARG A 56 12.36 31.00 39.93
CA ARG A 56 13.64 30.66 39.33
C ARG A 56 13.73 31.46 38.02
N LYS A 57 14.84 32.13 37.80
CA LYS A 57 15.18 32.72 36.50
C LYS A 57 14.95 31.65 35.42
N SER A 58 14.24 32.01 34.35
CA SER A 58 14.04 31.12 33.20
C SER A 58 15.41 30.67 32.69
N SER A 59 15.77 29.41 32.93
CA SER A 59 16.90 28.78 32.25
C SER A 59 16.47 28.70 30.79
N GLY A 60 17.21 29.39 29.91
CA GLY A 60 16.88 29.50 28.50
C GLY A 60 16.55 28.16 27.83
N SER A 61 15.83 28.24 26.73
CA SER A 61 15.38 27.09 25.95
C SER A 61 16.54 26.14 25.60
N MET A 62 16.43 24.86 25.95
CA MET A 62 17.36 23.81 25.52
C MET A 62 17.16 23.40 24.05
N ILE A 63 16.48 24.21 23.24
CA ILE A 63 16.19 23.85 21.84
C ILE A 63 17.45 24.02 21.01
N VAL A 64 17.97 22.89 20.58
CA VAL A 64 19.12 22.71 19.71
C VAL A 64 18.59 22.53 18.28
N SER A 65 18.74 23.54 17.40
CA SER A 65 18.52 23.45 15.94
C SER A 65 19.11 22.18 15.31
N ARG A 66 18.38 21.55 14.38
CA ARG A 66 18.72 20.24 13.82
C ARG A 66 20.03 20.17 13.02
N GLU A 67 20.53 21.30 12.56
CA GLU A 67 21.68 21.40 11.64
C GLU A 67 23.03 21.54 12.36
N GLN A 68 23.03 21.69 13.69
CA GLN A 68 24.28 21.83 14.42
C GLN A 68 25.00 20.48 14.57
N ALA A 69 26.29 20.49 14.30
CA ALA A 69 27.15 19.31 14.35
C ALA A 69 27.01 18.63 15.72
N THR A 70 26.46 17.42 15.73
CA THR A 70 26.46 16.57 16.93
C THR A 70 27.89 16.12 17.12
N THR A 71 28.64 16.81 17.98
CA THR A 71 29.94 16.33 18.41
C THR A 71 29.69 15.10 19.28
N VAL A 72 29.90 13.91 18.72
CA VAL A 72 30.08 12.69 19.52
C VAL A 72 31.41 12.88 20.23
N VAL A 73 31.36 13.55 21.38
CA VAL A 73 32.50 13.64 22.27
C VAL A 73 32.63 12.26 22.90
N GLU A 74 33.59 11.47 22.40
CA GLU A 74 34.21 10.39 23.17
C GLU A 74 34.74 11.04 24.45
N SER A 75 33.90 11.04 25.47
CA SER A 75 34.23 11.55 26.78
C SER A 75 34.65 10.32 27.56
N ASP A 76 35.90 10.30 28.00
CA ASP A 76 36.40 9.30 28.93
C ASP A 76 35.44 9.26 30.12
N ILE A 77 34.79 8.11 30.32
CA ILE A 77 33.78 7.94 31.35
C ILE A 77 34.50 7.95 32.69
N GLU A 78 34.38 9.06 33.43
CA GLU A 78 35.00 9.23 34.74
C GLU A 78 34.36 8.29 35.78
N GLU A 79 35.18 7.78 36.72
CA GLU A 79 34.73 6.88 37.78
C GLU A 79 33.78 7.63 38.73
N GLY A 80 32.47 7.41 38.54
CA GLY A 80 31.40 8.12 39.26
C GLY A 80 30.41 8.89 38.35
N ASP A 81 30.55 8.83 37.03
CA ASP A 81 29.62 9.49 36.11
C ASP A 81 28.17 8.98 36.32
N VAL A 82 27.27 9.90 36.67
CA VAL A 82 25.84 9.66 36.88
C VAL A 82 25.14 9.02 35.66
N ARG A 83 25.72 9.18 34.47
CA ARG A 83 25.27 8.52 33.25
C ARG A 83 25.43 7.01 33.28
N THR A 84 26.39 6.48 34.04
CA THR A 84 26.57 5.05 34.30
C THR A 84 25.59 4.51 35.37
N MET A 85 25.10 5.39 36.24
CA MET A 85 24.18 5.06 37.33
C MET A 85 22.69 5.08 36.90
N SER A 86 22.39 5.58 35.71
CA SER A 86 21.06 5.47 35.12
C SER A 86 20.90 4.09 34.47
N PRO A 87 19.77 3.37 34.65
CA PRO A 87 19.48 2.16 33.88
C PRO A 87 19.38 2.49 32.38
N ARG A 88 20.52 2.50 31.70
CA ARG A 88 20.59 2.57 30.25
C ARG A 88 20.13 1.20 29.74
N ARG A 89 19.24 1.16 28.72
CA ARG A 89 19.12 -0.06 27.90
C ARG A 89 20.54 -0.44 27.50
N ASN A 90 20.95 -1.67 27.83
CA ASN A 90 22.25 -2.21 27.46
C ASN A 90 22.46 -1.93 25.96
N SER A 91 23.52 -1.22 25.58
CA SER A 91 23.81 -0.91 24.17
C SER A 91 23.80 -2.17 23.30
N ALA A 92 24.21 -3.32 23.85
CA ALA A 92 24.16 -4.60 23.16
C ALA A 92 22.74 -5.08 22.81
N GLU A 93 21.70 -4.67 23.56
CA GLU A 93 20.31 -4.99 23.22
C GLU A 93 19.82 -4.15 22.02
N VAL A 94 20.27 -2.91 21.92
CA VAL A 94 19.96 -2.02 20.78
C VAL A 94 20.63 -2.55 19.51
N ASP A 95 21.90 -2.94 19.58
CA ASP A 95 22.63 -3.52 18.46
C ASP A 95 21.96 -4.81 17.96
N LYS A 96 21.53 -5.68 18.90
CA LYS A 96 20.79 -6.91 18.55
C LYS A 96 19.45 -6.59 17.87
N LEU A 97 18.75 -5.55 18.31
CA LEU A 97 17.49 -5.13 17.69
C LEU A 97 17.73 -4.58 16.27
N GLU A 98 18.80 -3.82 16.06
CA GLU A 98 19.20 -3.32 14.74
C GLU A 98 19.56 -4.46 13.79
N GLU A 99 20.35 -5.44 14.26
CA GLU A 99 20.68 -6.63 13.47
C GLU A 99 19.44 -7.43 13.09
N GLN A 100 18.49 -7.60 14.00
CA GLN A 100 17.24 -8.29 13.72
C GLN A 100 16.41 -7.53 12.67
N ALA A 101 16.26 -6.21 12.83
CA ALA A 101 15.55 -5.39 11.86
C ALA A 101 16.19 -5.45 10.46
N ARG A 102 17.53 -5.47 10.37
CA ARG A 102 18.23 -5.67 9.09
C ARG A 102 17.95 -7.04 8.49
N LYS A 103 17.98 -8.11 9.30
CA LYS A 103 17.69 -9.48 8.84
C LYS A 103 16.26 -9.59 8.31
N ASP A 104 15.28 -9.07 9.05
CA ASP A 104 13.87 -9.08 8.67
C ASP A 104 13.66 -8.32 7.34
N LEU A 105 14.33 -7.16 7.17
CA LEU A 105 14.25 -6.39 5.93
C LEU A 105 14.83 -7.15 4.73
N ILE A 106 15.97 -7.82 4.91
CA ILE A 106 16.60 -8.63 3.87
C ILE A 106 15.72 -9.84 3.52
N GLU A 107 15.09 -10.47 4.50
CA GLU A 107 14.17 -11.58 4.28
C GLU A 107 12.95 -11.14 3.48
N GLN A 108 12.32 -10.01 3.85
CA GLN A 108 11.20 -9.45 3.10
C GLN A 108 11.59 -9.11 1.65
N ALA A 109 12.77 -8.52 1.44
CA ALA A 109 13.28 -8.23 0.11
C ALA A 109 13.45 -9.50 -0.74
N LYS A 110 13.94 -10.59 -0.14
CA LYS A 110 14.08 -11.89 -0.82
C LYS A 110 12.73 -12.48 -1.19
N VAL A 111 11.76 -12.47 -0.27
CA VAL A 111 10.39 -12.95 -0.56
C VAL A 111 9.78 -12.17 -1.71
N LEU A 112 9.93 -10.85 -1.70
CA LEU A 112 9.43 -10.00 -2.79
C LEU A 112 10.13 -10.32 -4.11
N GLN A 113 11.46 -10.49 -4.12
CA GLN A 113 12.22 -10.87 -5.31
C GLN A 113 11.73 -12.21 -5.89
N THR A 114 11.52 -13.22 -5.05
CA THR A 114 10.99 -14.52 -5.48
C THR A 114 9.57 -14.39 -6.03
N SER A 115 8.72 -13.59 -5.37
CA SER A 115 7.36 -13.33 -5.85
C SER A 115 7.35 -12.64 -7.22
N LEU A 116 8.24 -11.67 -7.44
CA LEU A 116 8.35 -10.97 -8.73
C LEU A 116 8.84 -11.91 -9.82
N GLN A 117 9.82 -12.77 -9.53
CA GLN A 117 10.30 -13.75 -10.49
C GLN A 117 9.18 -14.70 -10.92
N ALA A 118 8.40 -15.23 -9.97
CA ALA A 118 7.27 -16.11 -10.28
C ALA A 118 6.20 -15.42 -11.15
N ILE A 119 5.99 -14.11 -10.97
CA ILE A 119 5.08 -13.33 -11.82
C ILE A 119 5.64 -13.20 -13.25
N VAL A 120 6.93 -12.92 -13.39
CA VAL A 120 7.59 -12.82 -14.70
C VAL A 120 7.45 -14.14 -15.47
N ASP A 121 7.76 -15.27 -14.83
CA ASP A 121 7.66 -16.59 -15.46
C ASP A 121 6.22 -16.87 -15.95
N ARG A 122 5.22 -16.53 -15.13
CA ARG A 122 3.80 -16.67 -15.49
C ARG A 122 3.39 -15.75 -16.65
N VAL A 123 3.92 -14.53 -16.72
CA VAL A 123 3.66 -13.61 -17.83
C VAL A 123 4.26 -14.14 -19.12
N GLU A 124 5.46 -14.72 -19.07
CA GLU A 124 6.10 -15.35 -20.22
C GLU A 124 5.31 -16.56 -20.73
N GLU A 125 4.81 -17.41 -19.83
CA GLU A 125 3.93 -18.53 -20.17
C GLU A 125 2.68 -18.04 -20.91
N VAL A 126 1.94 -17.09 -20.33
CA VAL A 126 0.74 -16.49 -20.94
C VAL A 126 1.05 -15.85 -22.28
N LYS A 127 2.19 -15.17 -22.41
CA LYS A 127 2.61 -14.57 -23.69
C LYS A 127 2.84 -15.65 -24.76
N SER A 128 3.48 -16.75 -24.41
CA SER A 128 3.72 -17.87 -25.34
C SER A 128 2.42 -18.55 -25.78
N GLU A 129 1.45 -18.70 -24.85
CA GLU A 129 0.12 -19.23 -25.17
C GLU A 129 -0.67 -18.26 -26.06
N HIS A 130 -0.61 -16.97 -25.77
CA HIS A 130 -1.24 -15.94 -26.59
C HIS A 130 -0.70 -15.95 -28.01
N GLU A 131 0.63 -16.05 -28.20
CA GLU A 131 1.23 -16.14 -29.53
C GLU A 131 0.74 -17.37 -30.32
N LYS A 132 0.60 -18.52 -29.65
CA LYS A 132 0.02 -19.73 -30.26
C LYS A 132 -1.44 -19.53 -30.66
N LEU A 133 -2.25 -18.96 -29.78
CA LEU A 133 -3.66 -18.70 -30.05
C LEU A 133 -3.85 -17.66 -31.16
N GLU A 134 -3.02 -16.62 -31.18
CA GLU A 134 -3.01 -15.59 -32.22
C GLU A 134 -2.60 -16.20 -33.57
N GLY A 135 -1.55 -17.03 -33.59
CA GLY A 135 -1.13 -17.77 -34.79
C GLY A 135 -2.23 -18.70 -35.31
N GLY A 136 -2.87 -19.45 -34.40
CA GLY A 136 -4.01 -20.31 -34.75
C GLY A 136 -5.21 -19.52 -35.28
N ASN A 137 -5.53 -18.37 -34.69
CA ASN A 137 -6.62 -17.51 -35.14
C ASN A 137 -6.33 -16.92 -36.53
N LYS A 138 -5.10 -16.46 -36.78
CA LYS A 138 -4.65 -16.03 -38.11
C LYS A 138 -4.79 -17.15 -39.14
N PHE A 139 -4.37 -18.38 -38.79
CA PHE A 139 -4.51 -19.53 -39.67
C PHE A 139 -5.98 -19.82 -40.01
N LEU A 140 -6.86 -19.84 -39.01
CA LEU A 140 -8.29 -20.07 -39.21
C LEU A 140 -8.92 -18.99 -40.09
N GLN A 141 -8.58 -17.71 -39.87
CA GLN A 141 -9.06 -16.61 -40.69
C GLN A 141 -8.64 -16.75 -42.16
N SER A 142 -7.36 -17.08 -42.41
CA SER A 142 -6.87 -17.33 -43.77
C SER A 142 -7.58 -18.52 -44.42
N TYR A 143 -7.73 -19.63 -43.69
CA TYR A 143 -8.41 -20.83 -44.20
C TYR A 143 -9.88 -20.55 -44.55
N ILE A 144 -10.60 -19.83 -43.68
CA ILE A 144 -11.98 -19.40 -43.96
C ILE A 144 -12.01 -18.47 -45.18
N GLY A 145 -11.08 -17.53 -45.28
CA GLY A 145 -10.96 -16.63 -46.42
C GLY A 145 -10.79 -17.37 -47.74
N GLU A 146 -9.85 -18.33 -47.81
CA GLU A 146 -9.61 -19.18 -48.97
C GLU A 146 -10.82 -20.06 -49.30
N LEU A 147 -11.45 -20.66 -48.30
CA LEU A 147 -12.64 -21.51 -48.49
C LEU A 147 -13.82 -20.68 -49.02
N MET A 148 -14.03 -19.48 -48.52
CA MET A 148 -15.07 -18.58 -49.02
C MET A 148 -14.77 -18.09 -50.45
N GLN A 149 -13.51 -17.79 -50.77
CA GLN A 149 -13.10 -17.37 -52.11
C GLN A 149 -13.30 -18.49 -53.12
N THR A 150 -12.84 -19.70 -52.82
CA THR A 150 -13.05 -20.90 -53.66
C THR A 150 -14.53 -21.25 -53.78
N SER A 151 -15.31 -21.14 -52.70
CA SER A 151 -16.78 -21.36 -52.73
C SER A 151 -17.49 -20.37 -53.65
N LYS A 152 -17.10 -19.09 -53.65
CA LYS A 152 -17.65 -18.10 -54.59
C LYS A 152 -17.32 -18.45 -56.04
N ILE A 153 -16.07 -18.78 -56.35
CA ILE A 153 -15.61 -19.11 -57.72
C ILE A 153 -16.28 -20.38 -58.25
N THR A 154 -16.46 -21.40 -57.41
CA THR A 154 -17.07 -22.68 -57.82
C THR A 154 -18.60 -22.58 -57.93
N SER A 155 -19.26 -21.79 -57.08
CA SER A 155 -20.72 -21.56 -57.17
C SER A 155 -21.13 -20.71 -58.38
N SER A 156 -20.24 -19.84 -58.88
CA SER A 156 -20.49 -19.02 -60.08
C SER A 156 -20.04 -19.69 -61.39
N ALA A 157 -19.61 -20.95 -61.36
CA ALA A 157 -19.34 -21.69 -62.58
C ALA A 157 -20.66 -21.77 -63.39
N PRO A 158 -20.69 -21.32 -64.66
CA PRO A 158 -21.91 -21.24 -65.42
C PRO A 158 -22.47 -22.65 -65.61
N SER A 159 -23.56 -22.96 -64.91
CA SER A 159 -24.38 -24.12 -65.23
C SER A 159 -24.85 -23.93 -66.68
N LYS A 160 -24.18 -24.59 -67.63
CA LYS A 160 -24.68 -24.80 -68.99
C LYS A 160 -25.99 -25.60 -68.88
N LYS A 161 -27.10 -24.92 -68.59
CA LYS A 161 -28.44 -25.51 -68.65
C LYS A 161 -29.06 -25.18 -69.99
N GLY A 162 -28.93 -26.17 -70.88
CA GLY A 162 -29.98 -26.65 -71.77
C GLY A 162 -30.83 -25.61 -72.49
N LYS A 163 -30.53 -25.47 -73.78
CA LYS A 163 -31.42 -25.07 -74.88
C LYS A 163 -32.85 -25.65 -74.70
N GLY A 164 -33.77 -24.88 -74.11
CA GLY A 164 -35.21 -25.17 -74.08
C GLY A 164 -35.92 -24.35 -75.15
N ARG A 165 -36.12 -24.95 -76.34
CA ARG A 165 -36.91 -24.39 -77.45
C ARG A 165 -38.29 -25.06 -77.45
N SER A 166 -39.34 -24.31 -77.15
CA SER A 166 -40.75 -24.67 -77.43
C SER A 166 -41.54 -23.36 -77.43
N LYS A 167 -41.94 -22.84 -78.60
CA LYS A 167 -43.20 -23.14 -79.32
C LYS A 167 -44.43 -22.86 -78.47
#